data_AF-S4RVS6-F1
#
_entry.id   AF-S4RVS6-F1
#
_cell.length_a   1.000
_cell.length_b   1.000
_cell.length_c   1.000
_cell.angle_alpha   90.00
_cell.angle_beta   90.00
_cell.angle_gamma   90.00
#
_symmetry.space_group_name_H-M   'P 1'
#
loop_
_entity.id
_entity.type
_entity.pdbx_description
1 polymer ?
#
loop_
_entity_poly.entity_id
_entity_poly.type
_entity_poly.pdbx_seq_one_letter_code
_entity_poly.pdbx_strand_id
1 'polypeptide(L)'
;AEKCPVDNANLTVVVNNIAVAEQIGELFIHCKFGCHVAAGGGGGVGVAGKLGSWEVDPRGCPFTIRISARKEHEESCDYRPVHCPNNPSCPPLLKVNLAVHLKECEHIKCVHAKYGCPFAGNQEAFALHLPSCRFEGLKEFLQQTEDRFHELQLSLTQKDQEIGFLRSMLGKLSERLDQHEKSVELKFDVLDENQSKLSEDLMEFRRDTSMLSDELSHINARLNMGVLGSYDPQQIFKCKGTFVGHQGPVWCLCVYPTGDLLFSGSSDKTIKVWDTCTNYKCQKTLEGHDGIVLALCIQGNKLYSGSADCTIIVSD
;
A
#
# COMPACT_ATOMS: atom_id res chain seq x y z
N ALA A 1 -34.97 17.50 68.54
CA ALA A 1 -36.38 17.16 68.37
C ALA A 1 -37.13 18.46 68.10
N GLU A 2 -37.12 18.88 66.84
CA GLU A 2 -37.67 20.15 66.39
C GLU A 2 -38.97 19.86 65.65
N LYS A 3 -40.11 20.10 66.30
CA LYS A 3 -41.39 20.27 65.61
C LYS A 3 -42.17 21.37 66.32
N CYS A 4 -42.54 22.39 65.56
CA CYS A 4 -43.43 23.45 66.00
C CYS A 4 -44.85 22.87 66.15
N PRO A 5 -45.65 23.24 67.17
CA PRO A 5 -47.00 22.69 67.38
C PRO A 5 -48.04 23.06 66.29
N VAL A 6 -47.64 23.79 65.25
CA VAL A 6 -48.53 24.31 64.20
C VAL A 6 -48.41 23.53 62.88
N ASP A 7 -47.44 22.63 62.75
CA ASP A 7 -47.20 21.90 61.48
C ASP A 7 -48.16 20.72 61.23
N ASN A 8 -49.27 20.62 61.97
CA ASN A 8 -50.25 19.53 61.82
C ASN A 8 -51.68 20.01 61.50
N ALA A 9 -51.84 21.27 61.05
CA ALA A 9 -53.07 21.73 60.45
C ALA A 9 -52.91 21.73 58.93
N ASN A 10 -53.61 20.81 58.23
CA ASN A 10 -53.84 20.96 56.80
C ASN A 10 -54.59 22.27 56.57
N LEU A 11 -53.91 23.29 56.05
CA LEU A 11 -54.54 24.50 55.55
C LEU A 11 -55.28 24.14 54.24
N THR A 12 -56.43 23.50 54.39
CA THR A 12 -57.42 23.43 53.32
C THR A 12 -58.09 24.79 53.21
N VAL A 13 -57.70 25.55 52.19
CA VAL A 13 -58.59 26.16 51.20
C VAL A 13 -57.67 26.93 50.24
N VAL A 14 -57.47 26.32 49.07
CA VAL A 14 -56.98 27.00 47.88
C VAL A 14 -58.08 27.96 47.44
N VAL A 15 -57.87 29.26 47.60
CA VAL A 15 -58.62 30.25 46.81
C VAL A 15 -57.71 30.71 45.67
N ASN A 16 -58.04 30.27 44.45
CA ASN A 16 -57.47 30.74 43.20
C ASN A 16 -57.96 32.18 42.90
N ASN A 17 -57.51 33.17 43.67
CA ASN A 17 -57.69 34.58 43.30
C ASN A 17 -56.48 35.40 43.74
N ILE A 18 -55.67 35.79 42.75
CA ILE A 18 -54.41 36.54 42.84
C ILE A 18 -54.64 38.04 43.22
N ALA A 19 -55.74 38.36 43.91
CA ALA A 19 -56.16 39.75 44.17
C ALA A 19 -56.27 40.14 45.66
N VAL A 20 -55.79 39.30 46.60
CA VAL A 20 -55.82 39.59 48.06
C VAL A 20 -54.45 39.31 48.71
N ALA A 21 -53.35 39.48 47.98
CA ALA A 21 -52.01 39.44 48.55
C ALA A 21 -51.64 40.76 49.27
N GLU A 22 -52.32 41.87 48.95
CA GLU A 22 -52.00 43.20 49.48
C GLU A 22 -52.67 43.55 50.83
N GLN A 23 -53.52 42.68 51.41
CA GLN A 23 -54.30 43.00 52.62
C GLN A 23 -53.96 42.19 53.88
N ILE A 24 -53.02 41.26 53.84
CA ILE A 24 -52.47 40.65 55.06
C ILE A 24 -51.13 41.34 55.32
N GLY A 25 -51.13 42.25 56.30
CA GLY A 25 -49.92 42.94 56.74
C GLY A 25 -48.77 41.95 56.90
N GLU A 26 -47.64 42.26 56.26
CA GLU A 26 -46.48 41.39 56.25
C GLU A 26 -46.08 41.04 57.70
N LEU A 27 -46.04 39.75 58.02
CA LEU A 27 -45.65 39.30 59.36
C LEU A 27 -44.12 39.43 59.51
N PHE A 28 -43.71 40.29 60.44
CA PHE A 28 -42.31 40.46 60.82
C PHE A 28 -42.01 39.71 62.11
N ILE A 29 -40.88 39.00 62.14
CA ILE A 29 -40.35 38.29 63.30
C ILE A 29 -38.95 38.79 63.62
N HIS A 30 -38.51 38.71 64.87
CA HIS A 30 -37.12 38.94 65.20
C HIS A 30 -36.24 37.76 64.72
N CYS A 31 -35.03 38.05 64.28
CA CYS A 31 -34.06 37.02 63.89
C CYS A 31 -33.76 36.09 65.08
N LYS A 32 -33.61 34.77 64.82
CA LYS A 32 -33.30 33.79 65.88
C LYS A 32 -32.00 34.06 66.63
N PHE A 33 -31.06 34.78 65.99
CA PHE A 33 -29.79 35.19 66.59
C PHE A 33 -29.88 36.54 67.33
N GLY A 34 -31.07 37.16 67.35
CA GLY A 34 -31.41 38.39 68.08
C GLY A 34 -32.33 38.16 69.26
N CYS A 35 -32.69 36.91 69.56
CA CYS A 35 -33.58 36.57 70.67
C CYS A 35 -32.92 35.54 71.58
N HIS A 36 -33.07 35.73 72.89
CA HIS A 36 -32.71 34.72 73.88
C HIS A 36 -33.91 34.41 74.76
N VAL A 37 -33.88 33.27 75.44
CA VAL A 37 -34.90 32.92 76.41
C VAL A 37 -34.63 33.73 77.69
N ALA A 38 -35.64 34.44 78.21
CA ALA A 38 -35.51 35.19 79.45
C ALA A 38 -35.14 34.24 80.60
N ALA A 39 -34.09 34.58 81.35
CA ALA A 39 -33.64 33.79 82.49
C ALA A 39 -34.59 34.01 83.69
N GLY A 40 -35.77 33.39 83.63
CA GLY A 40 -36.83 33.47 84.62
C GLY A 40 -37.67 32.20 84.63
N GLY A 41 -37.04 31.07 84.93
CA GLY A 41 -37.67 29.76 85.02
C GLY A 41 -36.64 28.69 85.36
N GLY A 42 -36.16 28.70 86.60
CA GLY A 42 -35.23 27.69 87.12
C GLY A 42 -35.79 26.27 87.01
N GLY A 43 -34.86 25.31 86.89
CA GLY A 43 -35.08 23.90 86.57
C GLY A 43 -36.24 23.20 87.26
N GLY A 44 -36.91 22.35 86.49
CA GLY A 44 -37.89 21.39 87.00
C GLY A 44 -38.50 20.58 85.86
N VAL A 45 -38.18 19.29 85.80
CA VAL A 45 -38.85 18.33 84.92
C VAL A 45 -40.31 18.22 85.36
N GLY A 46 -41.26 18.66 84.52
CA GLY A 46 -42.68 18.41 84.79
C GLY A 46 -43.65 19.32 84.06
N VAL A 47 -44.50 18.69 83.25
CA VAL A 47 -45.81 19.16 82.77
C VAL A 47 -45.80 20.24 81.68
N ALA A 48 -46.42 19.88 80.55
CA ALA A 48 -46.58 20.67 79.34
C ALA A 48 -47.21 22.05 79.61
N GLY A 49 -46.64 23.08 78.98
CA GLY A 49 -47.39 24.30 78.65
C GLY A 49 -47.11 25.55 79.49
N LYS A 50 -45.84 25.95 79.64
CA LYS A 50 -45.49 27.38 79.78
C LYS A 50 -44.22 27.67 78.99
N LEU A 51 -44.40 28.20 77.77
CA LEU A 51 -43.31 28.70 76.94
C LEU A 51 -42.68 29.90 77.65
N GLY A 52 -41.37 29.83 77.92
CA GLY A 52 -40.61 30.97 78.43
C GLY A 52 -40.74 32.17 77.49
N SER A 53 -40.84 33.38 78.06
CA SER A 53 -40.85 34.62 77.27
C SER A 53 -39.52 34.75 76.52
N TRP A 54 -39.60 34.90 75.20
CA TRP A 54 -38.45 35.24 74.38
C TRP A 54 -38.24 36.75 74.47
N GLU A 55 -37.06 37.17 74.91
CA GLU A 55 -36.65 38.56 74.97
C GLU A 55 -35.66 38.84 73.85
N VAL A 56 -35.71 40.06 73.31
CA VAL A 56 -34.79 40.51 72.26
C VAL A 56 -33.44 40.79 72.94
N ASP A 57 -32.39 40.10 72.50
CA ASP A 57 -31.02 40.32 72.98
C ASP A 57 -30.46 41.59 72.33
N PRO A 58 -30.11 42.64 73.10
CA PRO A 58 -29.47 43.83 72.56
C PRO A 58 -28.09 43.55 71.91
N ARG A 59 -27.46 42.40 72.21
CA ARG A 59 -26.17 41.98 71.64
C ARG A 59 -26.30 41.10 70.39
N GLY A 60 -27.53 40.66 70.07
CA GLY A 60 -27.83 39.83 68.92
C GLY A 60 -28.24 40.62 67.68
N CYS A 61 -28.77 39.93 66.68
CA CYS A 61 -29.24 40.57 65.44
C CYS A 61 -30.39 41.56 65.71
N PRO A 62 -30.26 42.86 65.36
CA PRO A 62 -31.28 43.88 65.65
C PRO A 62 -32.43 43.88 64.64
N PHE A 63 -32.36 43.09 63.56
CA PHE A 63 -33.31 43.15 62.46
C PHE A 63 -34.61 42.38 62.73
N THR A 64 -35.74 43.03 62.42
CA THR A 64 -37.04 42.38 62.24
C THR A 64 -37.20 41.98 60.77
N ILE A 65 -37.39 40.70 60.53
CA ILE A 65 -37.37 40.09 59.20
C ILE A 65 -38.76 39.59 58.82
N ARG A 66 -39.15 39.78 57.56
CA ARG A 66 -40.38 39.19 57.02
C ARG A 66 -40.26 37.67 57.10
N ILE A 67 -41.32 37.00 57.53
CA ILE A 67 -41.34 35.53 57.64
C ILE A 67 -40.94 34.85 56.32
N SER A 68 -41.36 35.40 55.18
CA SER A 68 -41.00 34.90 53.84
C SER A 68 -39.50 34.95 53.56
N ALA A 69 -38.77 35.94 54.09
CA ALA A 69 -37.33 36.12 53.92
C ALA A 69 -36.49 35.54 55.08
N ARG A 70 -37.14 34.83 56.03
CA ARG A 70 -36.49 34.32 57.24
C ARG A 70 -35.28 33.45 56.94
N LYS A 71 -35.43 32.48 56.03
CA LYS A 71 -34.37 31.51 55.73
C LYS A 71 -33.15 32.17 55.09
N GLU A 72 -33.39 33.09 54.15
CA GLU A 72 -32.35 33.85 53.46
C GLU A 72 -31.57 34.76 54.43
N HIS A 73 -32.27 35.43 55.34
CA HIS A 73 -31.62 36.23 56.38
C HIS A 73 -30.84 35.35 57.37
N GLU A 74 -31.36 34.21 57.83
CA GLU A 74 -30.66 33.34 58.79
C GLU A 74 -29.36 32.73 58.21
N GLU A 75 -29.31 32.48 56.91
CA GLU A 75 -28.10 32.02 56.22
C GLU A 75 -27.05 33.13 56.10
N SER A 76 -27.50 34.36 55.82
CA SER A 76 -26.64 35.52 55.60
C SER A 76 -26.31 36.32 56.87
N CYS A 77 -27.02 36.11 57.98
CA CYS A 77 -26.97 36.92 59.20
C CYS A 77 -25.55 37.08 59.77
N ASP A 78 -25.18 38.33 60.01
CA ASP A 78 -23.88 38.75 60.56
C ASP A 78 -23.66 38.36 62.03
N TYR A 79 -24.75 38.13 62.78
CA TYR A 79 -24.73 37.70 64.17
C TYR A 79 -24.83 36.17 64.32
N ARG A 80 -24.72 35.42 63.22
CA ARG A 80 -24.67 33.97 63.26
C ARG A 80 -23.36 33.50 63.91
N PRO A 81 -23.39 32.57 64.88
CA PRO A 81 -22.19 31.96 65.42
C PRO A 81 -21.43 31.16 64.36
N VAL A 82 -20.12 31.39 64.25
CA VAL A 82 -19.19 30.73 63.34
C VAL A 82 -17.93 30.32 64.11
N HIS A 83 -17.28 29.26 63.63
CA HIS A 83 -16.01 28.78 64.17
C HIS A 83 -14.85 29.27 63.31
N CYS A 84 -13.68 29.46 63.92
CA CYS A 84 -12.48 29.81 63.17
C CYS A 84 -12.04 28.65 62.27
N PRO A 85 -11.79 28.89 60.96
CA PRO A 85 -11.32 27.85 60.05
C PRO A 85 -9.89 27.38 60.33
N ASN A 86 -9.09 28.17 61.05
CA ASN A 86 -7.68 27.87 61.31
C ASN A 86 -7.49 26.94 62.51
N ASN A 87 -8.34 27.05 63.54
CA ASN A 87 -8.31 26.19 64.70
C ASN A 87 -9.69 26.12 65.39
N PRO A 88 -10.29 24.92 65.53
CA PRO A 88 -11.55 24.73 66.25
C PRO A 88 -11.52 25.14 67.72
N SER A 89 -10.33 25.25 68.32
CA SER A 89 -10.15 25.69 69.71
C SER A 89 -10.21 27.22 69.90
N CYS A 90 -10.39 28.01 68.83
CA CYS A 90 -10.61 29.45 68.95
C CYS A 90 -11.96 29.75 69.62
N PRO A 91 -12.09 30.89 70.33
CA PRO A 91 -13.36 31.27 70.97
C PRO A 91 -14.50 31.34 69.95
N PRO A 92 -15.77 31.12 70.37
CA PRO A 92 -16.92 31.24 69.49
C PRO A 92 -17.07 32.68 69.00
N LEU A 93 -17.23 32.87 67.68
CA LEU A 93 -17.25 34.18 67.03
C LEU A 93 -18.58 34.40 66.33
N LEU A 94 -18.95 35.66 66.18
CA LEU A 94 -20.03 36.06 65.27
C LEU A 94 -19.45 36.25 63.87
N LYS A 95 -20.25 36.00 62.84
CA LYS A 95 -19.84 36.15 61.43
C LYS A 95 -19.27 37.53 61.13
N VAL A 96 -19.80 38.59 61.73
CA VAL A 96 -19.28 39.97 61.64
C VAL A 96 -17.85 40.11 62.17
N ASN A 97 -17.52 39.38 63.23
CA ASN A 97 -16.22 39.45 63.90
C ASN A 97 -15.21 38.47 63.30
N LEU A 98 -15.63 37.57 62.39
CA LEU A 98 -14.75 36.58 61.76
C LEU A 98 -13.63 37.23 60.95
N ALA A 99 -13.94 38.28 60.18
CA ALA A 99 -12.94 38.95 59.34
C ALA A 99 -11.85 39.66 60.17
N VAL A 100 -12.22 40.21 61.33
CA VAL A 100 -11.28 40.82 62.28
C VAL A 100 -10.46 39.73 62.96
N HIS A 101 -11.12 38.69 63.47
CA HIS A 101 -10.43 37.55 64.08
C HIS A 101 -9.42 36.90 63.14
N LEU A 102 -9.71 36.72 61.86
CA LEU A 102 -8.78 36.11 60.90
C LEU A 102 -7.48 36.91 60.72
N LYS A 103 -7.48 38.23 60.96
CA LYS A 103 -6.27 39.06 60.91
C LYS A 103 -5.42 38.89 62.18
N GLU A 104 -6.06 38.74 63.33
CA GLU A 104 -5.43 38.64 64.65
C GLU A 104 -5.22 37.18 65.10
N CYS A 105 -5.73 36.20 64.34
CA CYS A 105 -5.70 34.79 64.71
C CYS A 105 -4.26 34.28 64.76
N GLU A 106 -3.79 33.85 65.93
CA GLU A 106 -2.44 33.32 66.12
C GLU A 106 -2.26 31.86 65.67
N HIS A 107 -3.31 31.24 65.12
CA HIS A 107 -3.32 29.82 64.76
C HIS A 107 -3.22 29.58 63.25
N ILE A 108 -2.77 30.56 62.46
CA ILE A 108 -2.59 30.38 61.03
C ILE A 108 -1.40 29.44 60.81
N LYS A 109 -1.71 28.25 60.28
CA LYS A 109 -0.71 27.25 59.95
C LYS A 109 -0.12 27.52 58.57
N CYS A 110 1.15 27.19 58.40
CA CYS A 110 1.77 27.25 57.09
C CYS A 110 1.06 26.32 56.10
N VAL A 111 0.98 26.69 54.82
CA VAL A 111 0.46 25.82 53.74
C VAL A 111 1.20 24.48 53.71
N HIS A 112 2.46 24.46 54.14
CA HIS A 112 3.30 23.28 54.26
C HIS A 112 3.19 22.55 55.60
N ALA A 113 2.24 22.89 56.48
CA ALA A 113 2.05 22.20 57.75
C ALA A 113 1.78 20.70 57.55
N LYS A 114 1.13 20.32 56.43
CA LYS A 114 0.93 18.92 56.03
C LYS A 114 2.23 18.16 55.78
N TYR A 115 3.28 18.85 55.35
CA TYR A 115 4.62 18.31 55.10
C TYR A 115 5.54 18.42 56.33
N GLY A 116 4.99 18.85 57.47
CA GLY A 116 5.71 18.93 58.75
C GLY A 116 6.27 20.30 59.10
N CYS A 117 5.85 21.38 58.41
CA CYS A 117 6.20 22.73 58.85
C CYS A 117 5.53 23.05 60.20
N PRO A 118 6.30 23.35 61.27
CA PRO A 118 5.75 23.56 62.60
C PRO A 118 5.16 24.97 62.81
N PHE A 119 5.18 25.83 61.79
CA PHE A 119 4.75 27.22 61.91
C PHE A 119 3.25 27.34 62.20
N ALA A 120 2.93 28.04 63.28
CA ALA A 120 1.62 28.58 63.59
C ALA A 120 1.83 30.02 64.12
N GLY A 121 1.07 30.98 63.61
CA GLY A 121 1.20 32.38 64.03
C GLY A 121 0.09 33.27 63.47
N ASN A 122 0.27 34.58 63.60
CA ASN A 122 -0.63 35.57 63.02
C ASN A 122 -0.36 35.80 61.52
N GLN A 123 -1.21 36.59 60.87
CA GLN A 123 -1.15 36.83 59.42
C GLN A 123 0.17 37.47 58.98
N GLU A 124 0.73 38.37 59.79
CA GLU A 124 2.00 39.06 59.50
C GLU A 124 3.19 38.11 59.63
N ALA A 125 3.24 37.30 60.69
CA ALA A 125 4.27 36.27 60.87
C ALA A 125 4.21 35.21 59.77
N PHE A 126 3.00 34.83 59.32
CA PHE A 126 2.82 33.90 58.22
C PHE A 126 3.38 34.46 56.89
N ALA A 127 3.10 35.73 56.59
CA ALA A 127 3.59 36.39 55.39
C ALA A 127 5.12 36.51 55.35
N LEU A 128 5.76 36.73 56.50
CA LEU A 128 7.22 36.72 56.63
C LEU A 128 7.80 35.29 56.59
N HIS A 129 7.09 34.32 57.14
CA HIS A 129 7.53 32.93 57.18
C HIS A 129 7.51 32.26 55.80
N LEU A 130 6.44 32.46 55.01
CA LEU A 130 6.20 31.72 53.76
C LEU A 130 7.40 31.75 52.78
N PRO A 131 8.05 32.90 52.48
CA PRO A 131 9.23 32.94 51.60
C PRO A 131 10.47 32.26 52.21
N SER A 132 10.59 32.24 53.54
CA SER A 132 11.70 31.60 54.27
C SER A 132 11.46 30.10 54.54
N CYS A 133 10.29 29.58 54.19
CA CYS A 133 9.92 28.22 54.48
C CYS A 133 10.74 27.23 53.63
N ARG A 134 11.45 26.30 54.29
CA ARG A 134 12.26 25.26 53.63
C ARG A 134 11.51 24.47 52.55
N PHE A 135 10.19 24.32 52.70
CA PHE A 135 9.34 23.57 51.78
C PHE A 135 8.90 24.37 50.55
N GLU A 136 9.01 25.70 50.56
CA GLU A 136 8.67 26.52 49.38
C GLU A 136 9.67 26.29 48.23
N GLY A 137 10.97 26.09 48.52
CA GLY A 137 11.95 25.75 47.48
C GLY A 137 11.73 24.36 46.85
N LEU A 138 11.06 23.43 47.54
CA LEU A 138 10.70 22.13 46.99
C LEU A 138 9.56 22.23 45.97
N LYS A 139 8.71 23.25 46.08
CA LYS A 139 7.60 23.48 45.14
C LYS A 139 8.11 23.77 43.73
N GLU A 140 9.11 24.65 43.60
CA GLU A 140 9.71 24.96 42.30
C GLU A 140 10.40 23.75 41.68
N PHE A 141 11.12 22.97 42.49
CA PHE A 141 11.77 21.74 42.04
C PHE A 141 10.76 20.68 41.58
N LEU A 142 9.67 20.48 42.33
CA LEU A 142 8.59 19.56 41.97
C LEU A 142 7.90 20.02 40.69
N GLN A 143 7.61 21.32 40.55
CA GLN A 143 7.02 21.87 39.34
C GLN A 143 7.92 21.63 38.11
N GLN A 144 9.22 21.93 38.21
CA GLN A 144 10.17 21.66 37.12
C GLN A 144 10.26 20.17 36.77
N THR A 145 10.15 19.30 37.77
CA THR A 145 10.18 17.84 37.56
C THR A 145 8.90 17.37 36.87
N GLU A 146 7.74 17.90 37.27
CA GLU A 146 6.45 17.64 36.62
C GLU A 146 6.44 18.15 35.17
N ASP A 147 6.93 19.36 34.92
CA ASP A 147 7.03 19.94 33.58
C ASP A 147 7.93 19.07 32.68
N ARG A 148 9.09 18.64 33.18
CA ARG A 148 10.01 17.74 32.46
C ARG A 148 9.39 16.36 32.22
N PHE A 149 8.65 15.82 33.18
CA PHE A 149 7.93 14.57 33.02
C PHE A 149 6.85 14.70 31.93
N HIS A 150 6.12 15.82 31.92
CA HIS A 150 5.12 16.11 30.89
C HIS A 150 5.75 16.21 29.50
N GLU A 151 6.89 16.91 29.37
CA GLU A 151 7.62 17.00 28.09
C GLU A 151 8.09 15.62 27.60
N LEU A 152 8.66 14.80 28.49
CA LEU A 152 9.04 13.42 28.16
C LEU A 152 7.84 12.57 27.74
N GLN A 153 6.70 12.73 28.42
CA GLN A 153 5.47 12.02 28.10
C GLN A 153 4.96 12.41 26.70
N LEU A 154 4.97 13.71 26.36
CA LEU A 154 4.64 14.18 25.02
C LEU A 154 5.59 13.60 23.97
N SER A 155 6.91 13.66 24.21
CA SER A 155 7.89 13.08 23.30
C SER A 155 7.69 11.57 23.10
N LEU A 156 7.33 10.83 24.16
CA LEU A 156 7.08 9.40 24.08
C LEU A 156 5.83 9.10 23.23
N THR A 157 4.76 9.86 23.41
CA THR A 157 3.56 9.73 22.57
C THR A 157 3.83 10.03 21.09
N GLN A 158 4.68 11.02 20.80
CA GLN A 158 5.11 11.32 19.43
C GLN A 158 5.92 10.16 18.84
N LYS A 159 6.84 9.58 19.62
CA LYS A 159 7.63 8.42 19.20
C LYS A 159 6.77 7.19 18.97
N ASP A 160 5.75 6.96 19.79
CA ASP A 160 4.79 5.87 19.57
C ASP A 160 3.99 6.04 18.27
N GLN A 161 3.62 7.28 17.92
CA GLN A 161 2.99 7.58 16.63
C GLN A 161 3.93 7.30 15.45
N GLU A 162 5.20 7.71 15.55
CA GLU A 162 6.23 7.42 14.54
C GLU A 162 6.41 5.90 14.36
N ILE A 163 6.50 5.15 15.46
CA ILE A 163 6.61 3.68 15.43
C ILE A 163 5.36 3.06 14.80
N GLY A 164 4.16 3.57 15.12
CA GLY A 164 2.92 3.12 14.51
C GLY A 164 2.91 3.33 12.99
N PHE A 165 3.38 4.48 12.52
CA PHE A 165 3.52 4.77 11.10
C PHE A 165 4.52 3.85 10.40
N LEU A 166 5.71 3.64 11.00
CA LEU A 166 6.73 2.74 10.47
C LEU A 166 6.22 1.30 10.38
N ARG A 167 5.50 0.81 11.41
CA ARG A 167 4.87 -0.52 11.40
C ARG A 167 3.85 -0.65 10.27
N SER A 168 3.04 0.38 10.01
CA SER A 168 2.07 0.39 8.90
C SER A 168 2.78 0.33 7.54
N MET A 169 3.85 1.10 7.34
CA MET A 169 4.64 1.05 6.11
C MET A 169 5.29 -0.32 5.91
N LEU A 170 5.84 -0.91 6.97
CA LEU A 170 6.45 -2.23 6.91
C LEU A 170 5.42 -3.31 6.56
N GLY A 171 4.19 -3.21 7.09
CA GLY A 171 3.07 -4.06 6.70
C GLY A 171 2.74 -3.96 5.20
N LYS A 172 2.66 -2.74 4.65
CA LYS A 172 2.42 -2.52 3.21
C LYS A 172 3.55 -3.06 2.33
N LEU A 173 4.80 -2.93 2.77
CA LEU A 173 5.95 -3.49 2.06
C LEU A 173 5.92 -5.02 2.08
N SER A 174 5.57 -5.62 3.22
CA SER A 174 5.41 -7.07 3.36
C SER A 174 4.31 -7.61 2.43
N GLU A 175 3.19 -6.91 2.31
CA GLU A 175 2.10 -7.30 1.41
C GLU A 175 2.51 -7.22 -0.06
N ARG A 176 3.26 -6.18 -0.45
CA ARG A 176 3.81 -6.08 -1.82
C ARG A 176 4.82 -7.18 -2.11
N LEU A 177 5.63 -7.56 -1.12
CA LEU A 177 6.58 -8.64 -1.28
C LEU A 177 5.87 -9.98 -1.53
N ASP A 178 4.83 -10.29 -0.74
CA ASP A 178 3.99 -11.48 -0.93
C ASP A 178 3.27 -11.49 -2.30
N GLN A 179 2.80 -10.34 -2.78
CA GLN A 179 2.23 -10.22 -4.13
C GLN A 179 3.28 -10.49 -5.22
N HIS A 180 4.50 -9.98 -5.05
CA HIS A 180 5.59 -10.23 -5.99
C HIS A 180 6.04 -11.69 -5.97
N GLU A 181 6.11 -12.31 -4.79
CA GLU A 181 6.42 -13.73 -4.62
C GLU A 181 5.43 -14.60 -5.41
N LYS A 182 4.12 -14.41 -5.19
CA LYS A 182 3.07 -15.10 -5.94
C LYS A 182 3.15 -14.86 -7.45
N SER A 183 3.44 -13.61 -7.86
CA SER A 183 3.62 -13.30 -9.28
C SER A 183 4.82 -14.00 -9.89
N VAL A 184 5.87 -14.26 -9.12
CA VAL A 184 7.07 -14.97 -9.59
C VAL A 184 6.80 -16.45 -9.67
N GLU A 185 6.13 -17.05 -8.68
CA GLU A 185 5.70 -18.45 -8.71
C GLU A 185 4.86 -18.76 -9.96
N LEU A 186 3.82 -17.95 -10.23
CA LEU A 186 3.00 -18.10 -11.44
C LEU A 186 3.81 -18.00 -12.74
N LYS A 187 4.83 -17.14 -12.77
CA LYS A 187 5.71 -17.03 -13.95
C LYS A 187 6.60 -18.24 -14.11
N PHE A 188 7.06 -18.85 -13.02
CA PHE A 188 7.81 -20.10 -13.06
C PHE A 188 6.94 -21.24 -13.60
N ASP A 189 5.69 -21.37 -13.14
CA ASP A 189 4.77 -22.38 -13.65
C ASP A 189 4.55 -22.25 -15.17
N VAL A 190 4.32 -21.02 -15.64
CA VAL A 190 4.17 -20.75 -17.08
C VAL A 190 5.46 -21.06 -17.87
N LEU A 191 6.63 -20.79 -17.28
CA LEU A 191 7.91 -21.12 -17.92
C LEU A 191 8.12 -22.64 -18.01
N ASP A 192 7.74 -23.39 -16.99
CA ASP A 192 7.84 -24.85 -16.97
C ASP A 192 6.89 -25.49 -18.00
N GLU A 193 5.65 -24.98 -18.10
CA GLU A 193 4.71 -25.36 -19.16
C GLU A 193 5.26 -25.05 -20.56
N ASN A 194 5.88 -23.88 -20.75
CA ASN A 194 6.46 -23.52 -22.04
C ASN A 194 7.69 -24.38 -22.36
N GLN A 195 8.52 -24.70 -21.36
CA GLN A 195 9.69 -25.56 -21.52
C GLN A 195 9.30 -26.98 -21.91
N SER A 196 8.26 -27.54 -21.27
CA SER A 196 7.73 -28.86 -21.60
C SER A 196 7.17 -28.91 -23.02
N LYS A 197 6.37 -27.90 -23.43
CA LYS A 197 5.87 -27.78 -24.82
C LYS A 197 7.00 -27.70 -25.84
N LEU A 198 7.99 -26.82 -25.63
CA LEU A 198 9.15 -26.71 -26.53
C LEU A 198 9.95 -28.02 -26.61
N SER A 199 10.07 -28.75 -25.50
CA SER A 199 10.73 -30.05 -25.48
C SER A 199 9.95 -31.09 -26.30
N GLU A 200 8.62 -31.09 -26.21
CA GLU A 200 7.76 -31.98 -26.98
C GLU A 200 7.86 -31.69 -28.48
N ASP A 201 7.74 -30.41 -28.88
CA ASP A 201 7.90 -29.96 -30.26
C ASP A 201 9.27 -30.36 -30.82
N LEU A 202 10.34 -30.20 -30.03
CA LEU A 202 11.69 -30.57 -30.45
C LEU A 202 11.84 -32.09 -30.63
N MET A 203 11.18 -32.90 -29.79
CA MET A 203 11.14 -34.35 -29.98
C MET A 203 10.37 -34.73 -31.25
N GLU A 204 9.27 -34.06 -31.56
CA GLU A 204 8.52 -34.27 -32.80
C GLU A 204 9.34 -33.91 -34.03
N PHE A 205 9.95 -32.72 -34.07
CA PHE A 205 10.84 -32.32 -35.17
C PHE A 205 12.02 -33.27 -35.37
N ARG A 206 12.58 -33.83 -34.29
CA ARG A 206 13.63 -34.86 -34.39
C ARG A 206 13.12 -36.15 -35.02
N ARG A 207 11.91 -36.58 -34.71
CA ARG A 207 11.28 -37.75 -35.36
C ARG A 207 11.06 -37.49 -36.84
N ASP A 208 10.51 -36.33 -37.19
CA ASP A 208 10.28 -35.96 -38.59
C ASP A 208 11.59 -35.91 -39.39
N THR A 209 12.64 -35.33 -38.80
CA THR A 209 13.97 -35.30 -39.42
C THR A 209 14.53 -36.71 -39.64
N SER A 210 14.32 -37.63 -38.69
CA SER A 210 14.71 -39.04 -38.84
C SER A 210 13.93 -39.74 -39.95
N MET A 211 12.62 -39.53 -40.01
CA MET A 211 11.76 -40.08 -41.05
C MET A 211 12.19 -39.58 -42.44
N LEU A 212 12.43 -38.28 -42.59
CA LEU A 212 12.93 -37.69 -43.83
C LEU A 212 14.32 -38.23 -44.21
N SER A 213 15.20 -38.47 -43.23
CA SER A 213 16.50 -39.10 -43.45
C SER A 213 16.35 -40.54 -43.97
N ASP A 214 15.42 -41.31 -43.43
CA ASP A 214 15.13 -42.67 -43.87
C ASP A 214 14.51 -42.68 -45.27
N GLU A 215 13.57 -41.77 -45.56
CA GLU A 215 13.01 -41.58 -46.91
C GLU A 215 14.09 -41.23 -47.93
N LEU A 216 15.00 -40.31 -47.59
CA LEU A 216 16.17 -39.97 -48.41
C LEU A 216 17.07 -41.19 -48.64
N SER A 217 17.32 -42.00 -47.60
CA SER A 217 18.08 -43.24 -47.71
C SER A 217 17.40 -44.24 -48.66
N HIS A 218 16.08 -44.40 -48.55
CA HIS A 218 15.29 -45.25 -49.46
C HIS A 218 15.32 -44.74 -50.90
N ILE A 219 15.19 -43.43 -51.12
CA ILE A 219 15.29 -42.83 -52.46
C ILE A 219 16.69 -43.07 -53.03
N ASN A 220 17.75 -42.81 -52.24
CA ASN A 220 19.12 -43.06 -52.65
C ASN A 220 19.36 -44.54 -52.98
N ALA A 221 18.83 -45.46 -52.18
CA ALA A 221 18.88 -46.89 -52.45
C ALA A 221 18.15 -47.27 -53.74
N ARG A 222 16.97 -46.69 -54.03
CA ARG A 222 16.23 -46.94 -55.28
C ARG A 222 16.96 -46.41 -56.50
N LEU A 223 17.56 -45.22 -56.39
CA LEU A 223 18.44 -44.68 -57.42
C LEU A 223 19.64 -45.61 -57.64
N ASN A 224 20.18 -46.21 -56.57
CA ASN A 224 21.27 -47.19 -56.64
C ASN A 224 20.84 -48.61 -57.05
N MET A 225 19.56 -49.00 -56.95
CA MET A 225 19.08 -50.34 -57.34
C MET A 225 18.77 -50.48 -58.83
N GLY A 226 18.78 -49.39 -59.59
CA GLY A 226 18.92 -49.42 -61.06
C GLY A 226 20.37 -49.65 -61.53
N VAL A 227 21.30 -49.86 -60.59
CA VAL A 227 22.74 -49.90 -60.81
C VAL A 227 23.31 -51.25 -60.33
N LEU A 228 23.04 -52.32 -61.07
CA LEU A 228 23.94 -53.47 -61.02
C LEU A 228 25.17 -53.14 -61.88
N GLY A 229 26.20 -52.64 -61.21
CA GLY A 229 27.51 -52.32 -61.79
C GLY A 229 27.89 -50.88 -61.52
N SER A 230 28.96 -50.68 -60.73
CA SER A 230 29.58 -49.40 -60.41
C SER A 230 29.36 -48.31 -61.48
N TYR A 231 28.47 -47.33 -61.25
CA TYR A 231 28.45 -46.11 -62.05
C TYR A 231 29.60 -45.23 -61.57
N ASP A 232 30.77 -45.44 -62.17
CA ASP A 232 31.80 -44.42 -62.22
C ASP A 232 31.41 -43.40 -63.31
N PRO A 233 31.05 -42.15 -62.97
CA PRO A 233 30.73 -41.14 -63.97
C PRO A 233 31.87 -40.92 -64.98
N GLN A 234 33.11 -41.27 -64.63
CA GLN A 234 34.26 -41.17 -65.53
C GLN A 234 34.22 -42.21 -66.66
N GLN A 235 33.50 -43.34 -66.50
CA GLN A 235 33.37 -44.35 -67.55
C GLN A 235 32.39 -43.97 -68.66
N ILE A 236 31.38 -43.13 -68.36
CA ILE A 236 30.43 -42.59 -69.35
C ILE A 236 31.13 -41.62 -70.30
N PHE A 237 32.09 -40.85 -69.79
CA PHE A 237 32.86 -39.87 -70.56
C PHE A 237 34.19 -40.41 -71.11
N LYS A 238 34.43 -41.73 -71.03
CA LYS A 238 35.63 -42.34 -71.59
C LYS A 238 35.53 -42.33 -73.12
N CYS A 239 36.43 -41.59 -73.77
CA CYS A 239 36.56 -41.56 -75.23
C CYS A 239 36.68 -43.00 -75.78
N LYS A 240 35.70 -43.43 -76.59
CA LYS A 240 35.68 -44.78 -77.20
C LYS A 240 36.46 -44.83 -78.52
N GLY A 241 36.68 -43.69 -79.16
CA GLY A 241 37.40 -43.56 -80.42
C GLY A 241 37.41 -42.13 -80.92
N THR A 242 38.25 -41.84 -81.92
CA THR A 242 38.35 -40.53 -82.55
C THR A 242 38.28 -40.70 -84.07
N PHE A 243 37.39 -39.96 -84.72
CA PHE A 243 37.32 -39.89 -86.18
C PHE A 243 38.40 -38.94 -86.69
N VAL A 244 39.40 -39.47 -87.39
CA VAL A 244 40.54 -38.69 -87.91
C VAL A 244 40.49 -38.66 -89.44
N GLY A 245 40.56 -37.47 -90.05
CA GLY A 245 40.64 -37.34 -91.50
C GLY A 245 40.32 -35.97 -92.09
N HIS A 246 39.64 -35.08 -91.37
CA HIS A 246 39.48 -33.68 -91.79
C HIS A 246 40.81 -32.93 -91.76
N GLN A 247 40.98 -31.99 -92.69
CA GLN A 247 42.18 -31.14 -92.82
C GLN A 247 41.98 -29.73 -92.23
N GLY A 248 40.84 -29.50 -91.58
CA GLY A 248 40.51 -28.27 -90.89
C GLY A 248 39.60 -28.53 -89.69
N PRO A 249 39.37 -27.51 -88.83
CA PRO A 249 38.38 -27.57 -87.76
C PRO A 249 37.01 -28.09 -88.22
N VAL A 250 36.46 -29.03 -87.45
CA VAL A 250 35.09 -29.55 -87.59
C VAL A 250 34.14 -28.61 -86.86
N TRP A 251 33.14 -28.08 -87.56
CA TRP A 251 32.22 -27.06 -87.05
C TRP A 251 30.85 -27.62 -86.70
N CYS A 252 30.42 -28.68 -87.37
CA CYS A 252 29.10 -29.26 -87.18
C CYS A 252 29.13 -30.78 -87.36
N LEU A 253 28.21 -31.45 -86.69
CA LEU A 253 28.04 -32.90 -86.68
C LEU A 253 26.56 -33.23 -86.73
N CYS A 254 26.19 -34.29 -87.45
CA CYS A 254 24.82 -34.80 -87.51
C CYS A 254 24.83 -36.32 -87.57
N VAL A 255 23.98 -36.98 -86.79
CA VAL A 255 23.87 -38.45 -86.75
C VAL A 255 22.67 -38.87 -87.58
N TYR A 256 22.86 -39.87 -88.45
CA TYR A 256 21.75 -40.46 -89.19
C TYR A 256 20.79 -41.17 -88.22
N PRO A 257 19.45 -41.13 -88.41
CA PRO A 257 18.51 -41.68 -87.44
C PRO A 257 18.70 -43.16 -87.07
N THR A 258 19.30 -43.99 -87.94
CA THR A 258 19.61 -45.39 -87.60
C THR A 258 20.83 -45.54 -86.68
N GLY A 259 21.63 -44.47 -86.52
CA GLY A 259 22.79 -44.42 -85.65
C GLY A 259 24.09 -44.96 -86.26
N ASP A 260 24.02 -45.60 -87.43
CA ASP A 260 25.17 -46.27 -88.08
C ASP A 260 26.11 -45.31 -88.83
N LEU A 261 25.61 -44.11 -89.14
CA LEU A 261 26.35 -43.10 -89.91
C LEU A 261 26.39 -41.77 -89.15
N LEU A 262 27.56 -41.14 -89.18
CA LEU A 262 27.80 -39.79 -88.69
C LEU A 262 28.29 -38.91 -89.84
N PHE A 263 27.77 -37.69 -89.93
CA PHE A 263 28.21 -36.68 -90.88
C PHE A 263 28.91 -35.56 -90.12
N SER A 264 30.05 -35.09 -90.65
CA SER A 264 30.79 -33.97 -90.08
C SER A 264 31.10 -32.93 -91.15
N GLY A 265 30.84 -31.66 -90.85
CA GLY A 265 31.15 -30.52 -91.70
C GLY A 265 32.37 -29.77 -91.18
N SER A 266 33.27 -29.39 -92.08
CA SER A 266 34.57 -28.83 -91.72
C SER A 266 34.89 -27.56 -92.50
N SER A 267 35.87 -26.82 -91.98
CA SER A 267 36.51 -25.69 -92.67
C SER A 267 37.43 -26.10 -93.82
N ASP A 268 37.71 -27.39 -93.99
CA ASP A 268 38.31 -27.93 -95.21
C ASP A 268 37.34 -27.97 -96.42
N LYS A 269 36.14 -27.42 -96.25
CA LYS A 269 35.07 -27.31 -97.26
C LYS A 269 34.43 -28.64 -97.65
N THR A 270 34.71 -29.70 -96.90
CA THR A 270 34.15 -31.03 -97.15
C THR A 270 33.20 -31.47 -96.05
N ILE A 271 32.33 -32.41 -96.40
CA ILE A 271 31.54 -33.17 -95.43
C ILE A 271 32.05 -34.60 -95.47
N LYS A 272 32.38 -35.18 -94.31
CA LYS A 272 32.78 -36.59 -94.22
C LYS A 272 31.66 -37.42 -93.61
N VAL A 273 31.47 -38.60 -94.19
CA VAL A 273 30.55 -39.64 -93.73
C VAL A 273 31.37 -40.70 -93.02
N TRP A 274 30.99 -41.03 -91.80
CA TRP A 274 31.72 -41.96 -90.94
C TRP A 274 30.85 -43.13 -90.53
N ASP A 275 31.46 -44.31 -90.50
CA ASP A 275 30.90 -45.52 -89.89
C ASP A 275 31.07 -45.45 -88.37
N THR A 276 29.98 -45.44 -87.63
CA THR A 276 29.99 -45.40 -86.15
C THR A 276 30.08 -46.79 -85.51
N CYS A 277 29.80 -47.86 -86.27
CA CYS A 277 29.60 -49.21 -85.75
C CYS A 277 30.87 -50.07 -85.81
N THR A 278 31.70 -49.91 -86.85
CA THR A 278 32.73 -50.92 -87.13
C THR A 278 34.17 -50.46 -86.88
N ASN A 279 34.55 -49.22 -87.21
CA ASN A 279 35.97 -48.82 -87.14
C ASN A 279 36.26 -47.30 -87.08
N TYR A 280 35.26 -46.44 -86.83
CA TYR A 280 35.42 -44.98 -86.85
C TYR A 280 36.09 -44.43 -88.13
N LYS A 281 35.85 -45.08 -89.27
CA LYS A 281 36.50 -44.75 -90.55
C LYS A 281 35.62 -43.87 -91.42
N CYS A 282 36.27 -42.98 -92.18
CA CYS A 282 35.61 -42.19 -93.21
C CYS A 282 35.20 -43.13 -94.36
N GLN A 283 33.90 -43.27 -94.58
CA GLN A 283 33.36 -44.04 -95.70
C GLN A 283 33.32 -43.22 -96.99
N LYS A 284 32.98 -41.93 -96.88
CA LYS A 284 32.83 -41.05 -98.05
C LYS A 284 33.18 -39.61 -97.69
N THR A 285 33.75 -38.89 -98.64
CA THR A 285 33.92 -37.43 -98.56
C THR A 285 33.02 -36.81 -99.62
N LEU A 286 32.15 -35.89 -99.20
CA LEU A 286 31.29 -35.10 -100.06
C LEU A 286 31.97 -33.75 -100.25
N GLU A 287 32.27 -33.44 -101.51
CA GLU A 287 32.83 -32.18 -101.96
C GLU A 287 31.75 -31.41 -102.73
N GLY A 288 31.84 -30.08 -102.74
CA GLY A 288 30.88 -29.24 -103.46
C GLY A 288 30.66 -27.86 -102.84
N HIS A 289 31.00 -27.68 -101.56
CA HIS A 289 31.04 -26.36 -100.94
C HIS A 289 32.37 -25.65 -101.24
N ASP A 290 32.30 -24.34 -101.47
CA ASP A 290 33.47 -23.47 -101.65
C ASP A 290 33.86 -22.72 -100.37
N GLY A 291 33.05 -22.86 -99.32
CA GLY A 291 33.23 -22.28 -97.99
C GLY A 291 33.20 -23.32 -96.86
N ILE A 292 33.35 -22.82 -95.63
CA ILE A 292 33.28 -23.65 -94.41
C ILE A 292 31.87 -24.22 -94.27
N VAL A 293 31.74 -25.52 -94.04
CA VAL A 293 30.44 -26.12 -93.74
C VAL A 293 30.12 -25.87 -92.27
N LEU A 294 29.05 -25.10 -92.02
CA LEU A 294 28.69 -24.59 -90.69
C LEU A 294 27.48 -25.30 -90.08
N ALA A 295 26.62 -25.89 -90.92
CA ALA A 295 25.40 -26.56 -90.46
C ALA A 295 25.16 -27.85 -91.24
N LEU A 296 24.70 -28.89 -90.54
CA LEU A 296 24.25 -30.14 -91.11
C LEU A 296 22.91 -30.53 -90.50
N CYS A 297 21.99 -31.00 -91.33
CA CYS A 297 20.70 -31.52 -90.89
C CYS A 297 20.30 -32.72 -91.75
N ILE A 298 19.64 -33.70 -91.15
CA ILE A 298 19.12 -34.87 -91.84
C ILE A 298 17.61 -34.88 -91.70
N GLN A 299 16.91 -35.05 -92.81
CA GLN A 299 15.47 -35.26 -92.82
C GLN A 299 15.13 -36.39 -93.79
N GLY A 300 14.65 -37.51 -93.25
CA GLY A 300 14.46 -38.73 -94.03
C GLY A 300 15.81 -39.26 -94.54
N ASN A 301 15.89 -39.51 -95.85
CA ASN A 301 17.11 -39.98 -96.52
C ASN A 301 17.91 -38.84 -97.19
N LYS A 302 17.75 -37.60 -96.73
CA LYS A 302 18.44 -36.44 -97.32
C LYS A 302 19.29 -35.73 -96.29
N LEU A 303 20.50 -35.37 -96.69
CA LEU A 303 21.41 -34.52 -95.95
C LEU A 303 21.37 -33.10 -96.51
N TYR A 304 21.16 -32.13 -95.63
CA TYR A 304 21.20 -30.71 -95.92
C TYR A 304 22.44 -30.12 -95.30
N SER A 305 23.27 -29.45 -96.10
CA SER A 305 24.49 -28.79 -95.64
C SER A 305 24.47 -27.30 -95.94
N GLY A 306 24.64 -26.49 -94.91
CA GLY A 306 24.76 -25.04 -95.01
C GLY A 306 26.22 -24.59 -94.86
N SER A 307 26.67 -23.73 -95.77
CA SER A 307 28.07 -23.29 -95.85
C SER A 307 28.21 -21.78 -95.84
N ALA A 308 29.41 -21.31 -95.47
CA ALA A 308 29.81 -19.91 -95.54
C ALA A 308 29.86 -19.34 -96.97
N ASP A 309 29.78 -20.19 -98.00
CA ASP A 309 29.64 -19.79 -99.41
C ASP A 309 28.23 -19.30 -99.78
N CYS A 310 27.35 -19.10 -98.79
CA CYS A 310 25.96 -18.69 -98.96
C CYS A 310 25.08 -19.72 -99.70
N THR A 311 25.50 -20.99 -99.76
CA THR A 311 24.70 -22.07 -100.37
C THR A 311 24.22 -23.11 -99.35
N ILE A 312 23.11 -23.76 -99.70
CA ILE A 312 22.63 -24.97 -99.04
C ILE A 312 22.64 -26.07 -100.10
N ILE A 313 23.41 -27.14 -99.87
CA ILE A 313 23.46 -28.30 -100.77
C ILE A 313 22.62 -29.43 -100.16
N VAL A 314 21.84 -30.09 -101.00
CA VAL A 314 21.06 -31.27 -100.64
C VAL A 314 21.74 -32.49 -101.27
N SER A 315 22.12 -33.45 -100.43
CA SER A 315 22.70 -34.73 -100.86
C SER A 315 21.75 -35.88 -100.54
N ASP A 316 21.62 -36.82 -101.47
CA ASP A 316 20.88 -38.08 -101.31
C ASP A 316 21.78 -39.22 -100.79
#